data_AF-A0A954HAZ4-F1
#
_entry.id   AF-A0A954HAZ4-F1
#
_cell.length_a   1.000
_cell.length_b   1.000
_cell.length_c   1.000
_cell.angle_alpha   90.00
_cell.angle_beta   90.00
_cell.angle_gamma   90.00
#
_symmetry.space_group_name_H-M   'P 1'
#
loop_
_entity.id
_entity.type
_entity.pdbx_description
1 polymer ?
#
loop_
_entity_poly.entity_id
_entity_poly.type
_entity_poly.pdbx_seq_one_letter_code
_entity_poly.pdbx_strand_id
1 'polypeptide(L)'
;VRESARRNLNMRHYPVQMIGGYFLHKGMIAEMVTGEGKTLVSSLPAYLNALVGKVHVVTVNDYLALRDMEWIGPIHIALGLTVGAIQSKMGPEERQKHYACDITYGTNNEFGFDYLRDNMKPVKELQVQGPLNYAVVDEIDNILIDEARTPLIISGPAQDDLTKYSKANSVALKLIPGTDFEVKEKEHTCHLTDAGVKHAEELAGV
;
A
#
# COMPACT_ATOMS: atom_id res chain seq x y z
N VAL A 1 -27.95 -8.09 -0.53
CA VAL A 1 -27.28 -7.31 -1.61
C VAL A 1 -28.11 -7.20 -2.88
N ARG A 2 -28.33 -8.28 -3.65
CA ARG A 2 -29.03 -8.22 -4.95
C ARG A 2 -30.38 -7.49 -4.93
N GLU A 3 -31.20 -7.74 -3.91
CA GLU A 3 -32.49 -7.04 -3.73
C GLU A 3 -32.32 -5.60 -3.24
N SER A 4 -31.29 -5.31 -2.44
CA SER A 4 -30.97 -3.94 -2.01
C SER A 4 -30.55 -3.07 -3.21
N ALA A 5 -29.77 -3.63 -4.15
CA ALA A 5 -29.42 -2.96 -5.39
C ALA A 5 -30.66 -2.56 -6.20
N ARG A 6 -31.64 -3.47 -6.30
CA ARG A 6 -32.90 -3.21 -7.00
C ARG A 6 -33.67 -2.07 -6.36
N ARG A 7 -33.73 -2.02 -5.03
CA ARG A 7 -34.51 -1.02 -4.27
C ARG A 7 -33.85 0.35 -4.23
N ASN A 8 -32.53 0.40 -4.11
CA ASN A 8 -31.81 1.65 -3.89
C ASN A 8 -31.23 2.26 -5.17
N LEU A 9 -30.85 1.44 -6.16
CA LEU A 9 -30.23 1.90 -7.41
C LEU A 9 -31.08 1.60 -8.65
N ASN A 10 -32.25 0.98 -8.52
CA ASN A 10 -33.05 0.47 -9.65
C ASN A 10 -32.27 -0.49 -10.58
N MET A 11 -31.21 -1.12 -10.06
CA MET A 11 -30.38 -2.07 -10.79
C MET A 11 -30.40 -3.42 -10.09
N ARG A 12 -30.60 -4.51 -10.82
CA ARG A 12 -30.60 -5.85 -10.25
C ARG A 12 -29.50 -6.67 -10.90
N HIS A 13 -28.65 -7.31 -10.08
CA HIS A 13 -27.58 -8.14 -10.62
C HIS A 13 -28.10 -9.20 -11.59
N TYR A 14 -27.48 -9.28 -12.77
CA TYR A 14 -27.69 -10.35 -13.75
C TYR A 14 -27.11 -11.69 -13.26
N PRO A 15 -27.55 -12.84 -13.81
CA PRO A 15 -26.99 -14.13 -13.44
C PRO A 15 -25.46 -14.20 -13.57
N VAL A 16 -24.89 -13.65 -14.65
CA VAL A 16 -23.42 -13.61 -14.86
C VAL A 16 -22.70 -12.78 -13.80
N GLN A 17 -23.31 -11.67 -13.35
CA GLN A 17 -22.77 -10.85 -12.26
C GLN A 17 -22.78 -11.57 -10.91
N MET A 18 -23.77 -12.45 -10.67
CA MET A 18 -23.78 -13.30 -9.47
C MET A 18 -22.63 -14.32 -9.49
N ILE A 19 -22.30 -14.86 -10.66
CA ILE A 19 -21.16 -15.76 -10.86
C ILE A 19 -19.85 -15.00 -10.61
N GLY A 20 -19.71 -13.79 -11.16
CA GLY A 20 -18.56 -12.92 -10.91
C GLY A 20 -18.36 -12.64 -9.42
N GLY A 21 -19.44 -12.29 -8.70
CA GLY A 21 -19.39 -12.06 -7.26
C GLY A 21 -18.95 -13.28 -6.45
N TYR A 22 -19.34 -14.50 -6.88
CA TYR A 22 -18.88 -15.75 -6.26
C TYR A 22 -17.36 -15.95 -6.43
N PHE A 23 -16.83 -15.74 -7.65
CA PHE A 23 -15.40 -15.88 -7.91
C PHE A 23 -14.57 -14.86 -7.14
N LEU A 24 -15.00 -13.59 -7.10
CA LEU A 24 -14.34 -12.57 -6.29
C LEU A 24 -14.32 -12.97 -4.80
N HIS A 25 -15.44 -13.45 -4.24
CA HIS A 25 -15.47 -13.93 -2.85
C HIS A 25 -14.51 -15.10 -2.60
N LYS A 26 -14.27 -15.96 -3.59
CA LYS A 26 -13.27 -17.04 -3.52
C LYS A 26 -11.82 -16.58 -3.65
N GLY A 27 -11.56 -15.28 -3.74
CA GLY A 27 -10.22 -14.72 -3.91
C GLY A 27 -9.66 -14.92 -5.33
N MET A 28 -10.54 -15.11 -6.31
CA MET A 28 -10.17 -15.30 -7.71
C MET A 28 -10.39 -14.02 -8.52
N ILE A 29 -9.75 -13.96 -9.69
CA ILE A 29 -9.97 -12.88 -10.67
C ILE A 29 -11.23 -13.20 -11.47
N ALA A 30 -12.18 -12.26 -11.49
CA ALA A 30 -13.36 -12.34 -12.34
C ALA A 30 -13.15 -11.46 -13.58
N GLU A 31 -12.74 -12.06 -14.70
CA GLU A 31 -12.64 -11.35 -15.97
C GLU A 31 -14.04 -11.08 -16.53
N MET A 32 -14.39 -9.81 -16.63
CA MET A 32 -15.68 -9.34 -17.13
C MET A 32 -15.41 -8.23 -18.14
N VAL A 33 -16.00 -8.33 -19.34
CA VAL A 33 -15.81 -7.30 -20.37
C VAL A 33 -16.37 -5.95 -19.93
N THR A 34 -15.81 -4.87 -20.46
CA THR A 34 -16.27 -3.51 -20.16
C THR A 34 -17.77 -3.36 -20.44
N GLY A 35 -18.50 -2.81 -19.49
CA GLY A 35 -19.96 -2.67 -19.56
C GLY A 35 -20.75 -3.77 -18.85
N GLU A 36 -20.11 -4.87 -18.43
CA GLU A 36 -20.78 -5.95 -17.66
C GLU A 36 -21.10 -5.55 -16.20
N GLY A 37 -20.75 -4.33 -15.79
CA GLY A 37 -21.09 -3.79 -14.47
C GLY A 37 -20.20 -4.31 -13.33
N LYS A 38 -18.87 -4.37 -13.55
CA LYS A 38 -17.84 -4.71 -12.53
C LYS A 38 -18.08 -3.98 -11.20
N THR A 39 -18.35 -2.67 -11.26
CA THR A 39 -18.63 -1.83 -10.09
C THR A 39 -19.86 -2.30 -9.29
N LEU A 40 -20.93 -2.74 -9.95
CA LEU A 40 -22.09 -3.30 -9.26
C LEU A 40 -21.77 -4.70 -8.70
N VAL A 41 -20.98 -5.50 -9.41
CA VAL A 41 -20.58 -6.85 -8.99
C VAL A 41 -19.78 -6.81 -7.69
N SER A 42 -18.86 -5.85 -7.53
CA SER A 42 -18.01 -5.72 -6.33
C SER A 42 -18.82 -5.56 -5.04
N SER A 43 -20.05 -5.03 -5.11
CA SER A 43 -20.95 -4.91 -3.95
C SER A 43 -21.30 -6.26 -3.29
N LEU A 44 -21.31 -7.36 -4.06
CA LEU A 44 -21.65 -8.71 -3.60
C LEU A 44 -20.59 -9.26 -2.63
N PRO A 45 -19.32 -9.44 -3.04
CA PRO A 45 -18.27 -9.93 -2.15
C PRO A 45 -17.92 -8.89 -1.08
N ALA A 46 -18.03 -7.59 -1.37
CA ALA A 46 -17.75 -6.56 -0.37
C ALA A 46 -18.71 -6.65 0.82
N TYR A 47 -20.02 -6.78 0.57
CA TYR A 47 -20.99 -6.95 1.66
C TYR A 47 -20.72 -8.23 2.47
N LEU A 48 -20.55 -9.37 1.79
CA LEU A 48 -20.42 -10.66 2.46
C LEU A 48 -19.18 -10.70 3.37
N ASN A 49 -18.04 -10.23 2.87
CA ASN A 49 -16.80 -10.23 3.64
C ASN A 49 -16.79 -9.14 4.73
N ALA A 50 -17.52 -8.04 4.54
CA ALA A 50 -17.67 -7.00 5.54
C ALA A 50 -18.45 -7.45 6.80
N LEU A 51 -19.16 -8.58 6.74
CA LEU A 51 -19.85 -9.15 7.92
C LEU A 51 -18.89 -9.75 8.95
N VAL A 52 -17.66 -10.06 8.56
CA VAL A 52 -16.67 -10.76 9.43
C VAL A 52 -15.35 -10.02 9.56
N GLY A 53 -15.14 -8.95 8.78
CA GLY A 53 -13.91 -8.17 8.80
C GLY A 53 -14.06 -6.87 8.00
N LYS A 54 -12.95 -6.16 7.80
CA LYS A 54 -12.90 -4.92 7.03
C LYS A 54 -12.62 -5.19 5.56
N VAL A 55 -13.28 -4.45 4.67
CA VAL A 55 -13.12 -4.61 3.22
C VAL A 55 -12.56 -3.33 2.62
N HIS A 56 -11.50 -3.45 1.83
CA HIS A 56 -10.97 -2.37 1.01
C HIS A 56 -11.41 -2.56 -0.45
N VAL A 57 -12.04 -1.55 -1.05
CA VAL A 57 -12.32 -1.53 -2.49
C VAL A 57 -11.32 -0.59 -3.16
N VAL A 58 -10.44 -1.15 -3.96
CA VAL A 58 -9.32 -0.45 -4.57
C VAL A 58 -9.68 -0.06 -6.01
N THR A 59 -9.49 1.20 -6.35
CA THR A 59 -9.70 1.75 -7.69
C THR A 59 -8.43 2.48 -8.16
N VAL A 60 -8.38 2.86 -9.44
CA VAL A 60 -7.19 3.49 -10.05
C VAL A 60 -7.02 4.99 -9.69
N ASN A 61 -8.05 5.70 -9.22
CA ASN A 61 -7.92 7.10 -8.83
C ASN A 61 -8.98 7.58 -7.81
N ASP A 62 -8.68 8.69 -7.13
CA ASP A 62 -9.51 9.27 -6.06
C ASP A 62 -10.93 9.62 -6.51
N TYR A 63 -11.11 10.04 -7.77
CA TYR A 63 -12.43 10.36 -8.32
C TYR A 63 -13.30 9.11 -8.43
N LEU A 64 -12.75 8.01 -8.96
CA LEU A 64 -13.46 6.74 -9.06
C LEU A 64 -13.76 6.16 -7.68
N ALA A 65 -12.81 6.22 -6.75
CA ALA A 65 -13.01 5.78 -5.37
C ALA A 65 -14.20 6.48 -4.71
N LEU A 66 -14.26 7.82 -4.80
CA LEU A 66 -15.37 8.60 -4.24
C LEU A 66 -16.68 8.32 -4.97
N ARG A 67 -16.67 8.38 -6.30
CA ARG A 67 -17.86 8.15 -7.13
C ARG A 67 -18.48 6.78 -6.85
N ASP A 68 -17.65 5.73 -6.80
CA ASP A 68 -18.14 4.36 -6.61
C ASP A 68 -18.60 4.12 -5.18
N MET A 69 -17.96 4.76 -4.19
CA MET A 69 -18.46 4.78 -2.81
C MET A 69 -19.84 5.43 -2.72
N GLU A 70 -20.03 6.60 -3.33
CA GLU A 70 -21.33 7.30 -3.32
C GLU A 70 -22.40 6.54 -4.10
N TRP A 71 -22.02 5.90 -5.21
CA TRP A 71 -22.96 5.19 -6.08
C TRP A 71 -23.37 3.82 -5.52
N ILE A 72 -22.42 3.03 -5.04
CA ILE A 72 -22.66 1.66 -4.55
C ILE A 72 -23.01 1.66 -3.05
N GLY A 73 -22.50 2.63 -2.28
CA GLY A 73 -22.70 2.76 -0.84
C GLY A 73 -24.16 2.62 -0.37
N PRO A 74 -25.17 3.20 -1.05
CA PRO A 74 -26.58 3.02 -0.68
C PRO A 74 -27.02 1.55 -0.57
N ILE A 75 -26.43 0.64 -1.34
CA ILE A 75 -26.73 -0.80 -1.27
C ILE A 75 -26.34 -1.36 0.10
N HIS A 76 -25.12 -1.01 0.57
CA HIS A 76 -24.53 -1.50 1.81
C HIS A 76 -25.13 -0.80 3.04
N ILE A 77 -25.35 0.51 2.95
CA ILE A 77 -25.97 1.33 4.00
C ILE A 77 -27.40 0.85 4.28
N ALA A 78 -28.19 0.56 3.24
CA ALA A 78 -29.53 0.01 3.41
C ALA A 78 -29.55 -1.40 4.04
N LEU A 79 -28.40 -2.08 4.10
CA LEU A 79 -28.22 -3.37 4.76
C LEU A 79 -27.51 -3.25 6.12
N GLY A 80 -27.31 -2.02 6.62
CA GLY A 80 -26.78 -1.74 7.94
C GLY A 80 -25.25 -1.65 8.04
N LEU A 81 -24.53 -1.64 6.92
CA LEU A 81 -23.08 -1.43 6.93
C LEU A 81 -22.72 0.04 6.76
N THR A 82 -21.56 0.41 7.30
CA THR A 82 -20.93 1.71 7.09
C THR A 82 -19.97 1.66 5.91
N VAL A 83 -19.93 2.74 5.12
CA VAL A 83 -19.07 2.86 3.94
C VAL A 83 -18.35 4.20 3.97
N GLY A 84 -17.05 4.19 3.68
CA GLY A 84 -16.23 5.39 3.57
C GLY A 84 -15.32 5.37 2.34
N ALA A 85 -14.72 6.51 2.02
CA ALA A 85 -13.67 6.60 1.00
C ALA A 85 -12.51 7.44 1.53
N ILE A 86 -11.28 6.98 1.34
CA ILE A 86 -10.07 7.76 1.61
C ILE A 86 -9.67 8.55 0.37
N GLN A 87 -9.17 9.76 0.57
CA GLN A 87 -8.69 10.65 -0.49
C GLN A 87 -7.33 11.23 -0.10
N SER A 88 -6.52 11.54 -1.11
CA SER A 88 -5.16 12.10 -0.97
C SER A 88 -5.07 13.30 -0.02
N LYS A 89 -6.06 14.18 -0.01
CA LYS A 89 -6.08 15.41 0.81
C LYS A 89 -6.48 15.21 2.29
N MET A 90 -6.93 14.00 2.66
CA MET A 90 -7.42 13.74 4.02
C MET A 90 -6.31 13.65 5.05
N GLY A 91 -6.54 14.31 6.19
CA GLY A 91 -5.67 14.19 7.37
C GLY A 91 -5.85 12.86 8.10
N PRO A 92 -4.94 12.50 9.03
CA PRO A 92 -5.00 11.23 9.76
C PRO A 92 -6.33 10.99 10.51
N GLU A 93 -6.87 12.01 11.17
CA GLU A 93 -8.15 11.88 11.91
C GLU A 93 -9.34 11.58 10.99
N GLU A 94 -9.37 12.15 9.79
CA GLU A 94 -10.40 11.87 8.79
C GLU A 94 -10.24 10.44 8.25
N ARG A 95 -9.01 10.03 7.94
CA ARG A 95 -8.71 8.68 7.49
C ARG A 95 -9.13 7.62 8.51
N GLN A 96 -8.84 7.83 9.80
CA GLN A 96 -9.29 6.93 10.86
C GLN A 96 -10.80 6.70 10.84
N LYS A 97 -11.61 7.74 10.58
CA LYS A 97 -13.07 7.60 10.47
C LYS A 97 -13.47 6.77 9.25
N HIS A 98 -12.81 6.95 8.11
CA HIS A 98 -13.09 6.20 6.89
C HIS A 98 -12.63 4.73 6.95
N TYR A 99 -11.49 4.44 7.59
CA TYR A 99 -11.03 3.07 7.85
C TYR A 99 -11.84 2.37 8.95
N ALA A 100 -12.48 3.12 9.84
CA ALA A 100 -13.40 2.56 10.82
C ALA A 100 -14.70 2.04 10.18
N CYS A 101 -15.03 2.45 8.95
CA CYS A 101 -16.16 1.92 8.20
C CYS A 101 -15.98 0.42 7.90
N ASP A 102 -17.07 -0.30 7.62
CA ASP A 102 -17.02 -1.73 7.30
C ASP A 102 -16.42 -1.97 5.91
N ILE A 103 -16.69 -1.04 5.00
CA ILE A 103 -16.14 -1.00 3.65
C ILE A 103 -15.47 0.37 3.42
N THR A 104 -14.24 0.36 2.96
CA THR A 104 -13.46 1.56 2.66
C THR A 104 -13.01 1.55 1.20
N TYR A 105 -13.37 2.58 0.45
CA TYR A 105 -12.91 2.80 -0.92
C TYR A 105 -11.62 3.63 -0.92
N GLY A 106 -10.74 3.39 -1.87
CA GLY A 106 -9.51 4.16 -2.01
C GLY A 106 -8.70 3.75 -3.24
N THR A 107 -7.52 4.35 -3.37
CA THR A 107 -6.54 3.94 -4.38
C THR A 107 -5.46 3.06 -3.74
N ASN A 108 -4.79 2.26 -4.56
CA ASN A 108 -3.62 1.48 -4.15
C ASN A 108 -2.54 2.36 -3.51
N ASN A 109 -2.31 3.56 -4.07
CA ASN A 109 -1.36 4.53 -3.52
C ASN A 109 -1.75 4.98 -2.12
N GLU A 110 -3.01 5.34 -1.90
CA GLU A 110 -3.47 5.81 -0.59
C GLU A 110 -3.39 4.70 0.47
N PHE A 111 -3.89 3.49 0.16
CA PHE A 111 -3.78 2.34 1.06
C PHE A 111 -2.31 1.98 1.36
N GLY A 112 -1.44 2.00 0.35
CA GLY A 112 -0.03 1.66 0.50
C GLY A 112 0.73 2.71 1.31
N PHE A 113 0.53 4.00 1.06
CA PHE A 113 1.16 5.06 1.84
C PHE A 113 0.63 5.16 3.27
N ASP A 114 -0.65 4.85 3.51
CA ASP A 114 -1.17 4.73 4.87
C ASP A 114 -0.53 3.56 5.61
N TYR A 115 -0.39 2.39 4.97
CA TYR A 115 0.33 1.26 5.55
C TYR A 115 1.77 1.62 5.92
N LEU A 116 2.52 2.26 5.01
CA LEU A 116 3.89 2.69 5.28
C LEU A 116 3.95 3.70 6.42
N ARG A 117 3.04 4.70 6.45
CA ARG A 117 2.98 5.71 7.50
C ARG A 117 2.61 5.11 8.86
N ASP A 118 1.72 4.14 8.91
CA ASP A 118 1.29 3.46 10.13
C ASP A 118 2.44 2.68 10.78
N ASN A 119 3.35 2.11 9.97
CA ASN A 119 4.54 1.40 10.45
C ASN A 119 5.67 2.34 10.91
N MET A 120 5.53 3.65 10.73
CA MET A 120 6.44 4.66 11.27
C MET A 120 5.86 5.40 12.49
N LYS A 121 4.63 5.10 12.90
CA LYS A 121 4.02 5.73 14.08
C LYS A 121 4.64 5.20 15.37
N PRO A 122 4.86 6.07 16.38
CA PRO A 122 5.45 5.66 17.65
C PRO A 122 4.49 4.83 18.52
N VAL A 123 3.18 5.00 18.34
CA VAL A 123 2.14 4.30 19.10
C VAL A 123 0.98 3.90 18.19
N LYS A 124 0.28 2.83 18.58
CA LYS A 124 -0.77 2.19 17.76
C LYS A 124 -1.99 3.08 17.55
N GLU A 125 -2.32 3.94 18.52
CA GLU A 125 -3.48 4.83 18.49
C GLU A 125 -3.39 5.91 17.40
N LEU A 126 -2.17 6.16 16.89
CA LEU A 126 -1.91 7.08 15.79
C LEU A 126 -1.99 6.42 14.40
N GLN A 127 -2.20 5.10 14.35
CA GLN A 127 -2.39 4.37 13.09
C GLN A 127 -3.79 4.62 12.53
N VAL A 128 -3.92 4.57 11.20
CA VAL A 128 -5.18 4.86 10.51
C VAL A 128 -5.86 3.62 9.95
N GLN A 129 -5.10 2.65 9.43
CA GLN A 129 -5.61 1.64 8.49
C GLN A 129 -6.32 0.45 9.17
N GLY A 130 -5.86 0.04 10.35
CA GLY A 130 -6.42 -1.12 11.04
C GLY A 130 -6.15 -2.46 10.33
N PRO A 131 -7.00 -3.49 10.56
CA PRO A 131 -6.79 -4.83 10.00
C PRO A 131 -6.97 -4.93 8.48
N LEU A 132 -6.09 -5.68 7.81
CA LEU A 132 -6.16 -5.95 6.36
C LEU A 132 -6.86 -7.29 6.09
N ASN A 133 -8.20 -7.34 6.14
CA ASN A 133 -8.92 -8.62 6.04
C ASN A 133 -9.22 -9.04 4.59
N TYR A 134 -9.70 -8.12 3.75
CA TYR A 134 -10.09 -8.44 2.38
C TYR A 134 -10.01 -7.20 1.48
N ALA A 135 -9.59 -7.41 0.22
CA ALA A 135 -9.54 -6.35 -0.78
C ALA A 135 -10.17 -6.81 -2.10
N VAL A 136 -11.00 -5.93 -2.68
CA VAL A 136 -11.48 -6.07 -4.05
C VAL A 136 -10.77 -5.03 -4.89
N VAL A 137 -10.00 -5.47 -5.89
CA VAL A 137 -9.21 -4.59 -6.75
C VAL A 137 -9.90 -4.46 -8.10
N ASP A 138 -10.36 -3.26 -8.43
CA ASP A 138 -10.83 -2.93 -9.79
C ASP A 138 -9.64 -2.60 -10.70
N GLU A 139 -9.75 -2.92 -11.99
CA GLU A 139 -8.65 -2.84 -12.97
C GLU A 139 -7.34 -3.48 -12.44
N ILE A 140 -7.47 -4.73 -12.00
CA ILE A 140 -6.41 -5.50 -11.33
C ILE A 140 -5.13 -5.65 -12.17
N ASP A 141 -5.26 -5.72 -13.49
CA ASP A 141 -4.14 -5.75 -14.43
C ASP A 141 -3.33 -4.45 -14.36
N ASN A 142 -3.99 -3.30 -14.37
CA ASN A 142 -3.32 -2.02 -14.22
C ASN A 142 -2.62 -1.90 -12.86
N ILE A 143 -3.30 -2.25 -11.77
CA ILE A 143 -2.77 -2.05 -10.41
C ILE A 143 -1.68 -3.07 -10.05
N LEU A 144 -1.91 -4.37 -10.28
CA LEU A 144 -1.00 -5.43 -9.83
C LEU A 144 0.06 -5.83 -10.85
N ILE A 145 -0.03 -5.38 -12.10
CA ILE A 145 0.97 -5.64 -13.14
C ILE A 145 1.67 -4.35 -13.56
N ASP A 146 0.94 -3.35 -14.06
CA ASP A 146 1.57 -2.16 -14.63
C ASP A 146 2.18 -1.25 -13.57
N GLU A 147 1.43 -0.94 -12.52
CA GLU A 147 1.85 -0.05 -11.43
C GLU A 147 2.79 -0.71 -10.42
N ALA A 148 2.74 -2.03 -10.30
CA ALA A 148 3.60 -2.80 -9.38
C ALA A 148 5.12 -2.67 -9.69
N ARG A 149 5.48 -2.11 -10.85
CA ARG A 149 6.87 -1.81 -11.22
C ARG A 149 7.50 -0.65 -10.44
N THR A 150 6.67 0.23 -9.87
CA THR A 150 7.15 1.42 -9.15
C THR A 150 6.91 1.23 -7.65
N PRO A 151 7.96 1.16 -6.81
CA PRO A 151 7.78 1.01 -5.38
C PRO A 151 7.23 2.29 -4.73
N LEU A 152 6.43 2.13 -3.68
CA LEU A 152 6.01 3.23 -2.81
C LEU A 152 7.14 3.56 -1.83
N ILE A 153 7.64 4.80 -1.87
CA ILE A 153 8.76 5.26 -1.06
C ILE A 153 8.36 6.51 -0.30
N ILE A 154 8.61 6.52 1.02
CA ILE A 154 8.55 7.74 1.84
C ILE A 154 9.98 8.21 2.08
N SER A 155 10.34 9.33 1.47
CA SER A 155 11.64 9.98 1.67
C SER A 155 11.56 10.97 2.83
N GLY A 156 12.58 10.96 3.69
CA GLY A 156 12.75 11.92 4.77
C GLY A 156 14.13 12.57 4.71
N PRO A 157 14.34 13.70 5.41
CA PRO A 157 15.67 14.29 5.53
C PRO A 157 16.63 13.30 6.19
N ALA A 158 17.82 13.14 5.63
CA ALA A 158 18.86 12.33 6.25
C ALA A 158 19.31 13.02 7.55
N GLN A 159 19.15 12.36 8.69
CA GLN A 159 19.74 12.78 9.97
C GLN A 159 21.19 12.32 10.11
N ASP A 160 21.84 12.00 8.99
CA ASP A 160 23.15 11.38 8.96
C ASP A 160 24.24 12.45 9.05
N ASP A 161 25.29 12.19 9.84
CA ASP A 161 26.41 13.10 9.97
C ASP A 161 27.22 13.10 8.67
N LEU A 162 27.02 14.13 7.84
CA LEU A 162 27.75 14.29 6.57
C LEU A 162 29.28 14.36 6.77
N THR A 163 29.76 14.72 7.97
CA THR A 163 31.20 14.77 8.25
C THR A 163 31.85 13.39 8.20
N LYS A 164 31.08 12.30 8.35
CA LYS A 164 31.60 10.93 8.28
C LYS A 164 32.27 10.62 6.95
N TYR A 165 31.75 11.14 5.84
CA TYR A 165 32.34 10.92 4.51
C TYR A 165 33.68 11.66 4.37
N SER A 166 33.75 12.89 4.87
CA SER A 166 34.98 13.67 4.86
C SER A 166 36.06 13.03 5.76
N LYS A 167 35.69 12.60 6.98
CA LYS A 167 36.57 11.88 7.89
C LYS A 167 37.06 10.57 7.28
N ALA A 168 36.15 9.76 6.73
CA ALA A 168 36.49 8.50 6.06
C ALA A 168 37.47 8.72 4.90
N ASN A 169 37.25 9.76 4.07
CA ASN A 169 38.19 10.11 3.00
C ASN A 169 39.57 10.54 3.53
N SER A 170 39.61 11.33 4.61
CA SER A 170 40.86 11.72 5.25
C SER A 170 41.65 10.54 5.84
N VAL A 171 40.96 9.52 6.34
CA VAL A 171 41.58 8.26 6.78
C VAL A 171 42.06 7.46 5.58
N ALA A 172 41.20 7.24 4.58
CA ALA A 172 41.52 6.44 3.39
C ALA A 172 42.77 6.95 2.64
N LEU A 173 42.95 8.26 2.53
CA LEU A 173 44.12 8.87 1.89
C LEU A 173 45.46 8.60 2.62
N LYS A 174 45.43 8.15 3.88
CA LYS A 174 46.61 7.86 4.69
C LYS A 174 46.93 6.36 4.77
N LEU A 175 46.04 5.51 4.30
CA LEU A 175 46.24 4.06 4.29
C LEU A 175 47.18 3.64 3.15
N ILE A 176 47.96 2.60 3.39
CA ILE A 176 49.02 2.13 2.50
C ILE A 176 48.57 0.87 1.74
N PRO A 177 48.55 0.90 0.39
CA PRO A 177 48.23 -0.28 -0.42
C PRO A 177 49.14 -1.47 -0.12
N GLY A 178 48.59 -2.68 -0.04
CA GLY A 178 49.33 -3.92 0.21
C GLY A 178 49.77 -4.13 1.65
N THR A 179 49.61 -3.12 2.52
CA THR A 179 49.80 -3.25 3.98
C THR A 179 48.47 -3.09 4.71
N ASP A 180 47.80 -1.97 4.49
CA ASP A 180 46.56 -1.62 5.19
C ASP A 180 45.32 -2.11 4.44
N PHE A 181 45.40 -2.29 3.13
CA PHE A 181 44.30 -2.82 2.33
C PHE A 181 44.79 -3.60 1.10
N GLU A 182 43.95 -4.53 0.65
CA GLU A 182 44.13 -5.31 -0.56
C GLU A 182 43.06 -4.93 -1.58
N VAL A 183 43.48 -4.70 -2.82
CA VAL A 183 42.59 -4.46 -3.96
C VAL A 183 42.55 -5.71 -4.82
N LYS A 184 41.36 -6.30 -4.96
CA LYS A 184 41.12 -7.43 -5.85
C LYS A 184 40.50 -6.92 -7.14
N GLU A 185 41.35 -6.52 -8.09
CA GLU A 185 40.91 -5.90 -9.34
C GLU A 185 39.94 -6.78 -10.14
N LYS A 186 40.15 -8.10 -10.14
CA LYS A 186 39.25 -9.05 -10.81
C LYS A 186 37.84 -9.10 -10.21
N GLU A 187 37.72 -8.79 -8.92
CA GLU A 187 36.47 -8.83 -8.17
C GLU A 187 35.84 -7.43 -8.01
N HIS A 188 36.55 -6.36 -8.41
CA HIS A 188 36.18 -4.97 -8.13
C HIS A 188 35.91 -4.69 -6.64
N THR A 189 36.68 -5.32 -5.76
CA THR A 189 36.57 -5.17 -4.30
C THR A 189 37.86 -4.65 -3.68
N CYS A 190 37.71 -3.97 -2.54
CA CYS A 190 38.79 -3.49 -1.69
C CYS A 190 38.47 -3.85 -0.24
N HIS A 191 39.42 -4.48 0.45
CA HIS A 191 39.26 -4.90 1.83
C HIS A 191 40.42 -4.39 2.67
N LEU A 192 40.11 -3.86 3.86
CA LEU A 192 41.14 -3.57 4.86
C LEU A 192 41.74 -4.88 5.37
N THR A 193 43.05 -4.88 5.63
CA THR A 193 43.72 -5.94 6.38
C THR A 193 43.53 -5.70 7.88
N ASP A 194 43.81 -6.70 8.73
CA ASP A 194 43.76 -6.51 10.20
C ASP A 194 44.67 -5.37 10.67
N ALA A 195 45.81 -5.17 10.00
CA ALA A 195 46.71 -4.05 10.27
C ALA A 195 46.09 -2.71 9.85
N GLY A 196 45.46 -2.66 8.68
CA GLY A 196 44.79 -1.45 8.20
C GLY A 196 43.56 -1.05 8.97
N VAL A 197 42.82 -2.01 9.55
CA VAL A 197 41.71 -1.70 10.48
C VAL A 197 42.24 -0.96 11.70
N LYS A 198 43.29 -1.49 12.36
CA LYS A 198 43.90 -0.82 13.52
C LYS A 198 44.47 0.55 13.17
N HIS A 199 45.17 0.66 12.04
CA HIS A 199 45.71 1.93 11.58
C HIS A 199 44.59 2.94 11.27
N ALA A 200 43.48 2.50 10.68
CA ALA A 200 42.31 3.35 10.43
C ALA A 200 41.62 3.81 11.72
N GLU A 201 41.51 2.95 12.74
CA GLU A 201 40.97 3.28 14.07
C GLU A 201 41.81 4.38 14.74
N GLU A 202 43.14 4.23 14.75
CA GLU A 202 44.06 5.25 15.28
C GLU A 202 43.90 6.59 14.56
N LEU A 203 43.79 6.58 13.23
CA LEU A 203 43.60 7.78 12.41
C LEU A 203 42.21 8.42 12.60
N ALA A 204 41.21 7.61 12.92
CA ALA A 204 39.84 8.07 13.20
C ALA A 204 39.65 8.51 14.66
N GLY A 205 40.60 8.18 15.55
CA GLY A 205 40.57 8.51 16.97
C GLY A 205 39.59 7.66 17.78
N VAL A 206 39.44 6.39 17.41
CA VAL A 206 38.52 5.42 18.04
C VAL A 206 39.30 4.27 18.66
#